data_AF-A0A7S1MLV6-F1
#
_entry.id   AF-A0A7S1MLV6-F1
#
_cell.length_a   1.000
_cell.length_b   1.000
_cell.length_c   1.000
_cell.angle_alpha   90.00
_cell.angle_beta   90.00
_cell.angle_gamma   90.00
#
_symmetry.space_group_name_H-M   'P 1'
#
loop_
_entity.id
_entity.type
_entity.pdbx_description
1 polymer ?
#
loop_
_entity_poly.entity_id
_entity_poly.type
_entity_poly.pdbx_seq_one_letter_code
_entity_poly.pdbx_strand_id
1 'polypeptide(L)'
;DLKEFRPTFFVGVPRIFDTIKKALLAKIPQDGVKRAVFDRAFEDRKAAMAEGLETPYWNEKVFKNTREVLGGRVKCIASGAAPLSAQTQVFLEVVFGVSVLQGYGLTETCACTTLQRMYDTRKESIGGLLSVVEVKLRDADTWKHTNNPPQGELLIRGPVVTQGYYKQ
;
A
#
# COMPACT_ATOMS: atom_id res chain seq x y z
N ASP A 1 -16.83 -10.83 10.68
CA ASP A 1 -15.90 -11.31 9.64
C ASP A 1 -14.44 -10.95 9.90
N LEU A 2 -13.91 -9.77 9.53
CA LEU A 2 -12.46 -9.49 9.67
C LEU A 2 -11.94 -9.55 11.12
N LYS A 3 -12.75 -9.11 12.08
CA LYS A 3 -12.45 -9.22 13.52
C LYS A 3 -12.43 -10.66 14.04
N GLU A 4 -13.18 -11.54 13.40
CA GLU A 4 -13.31 -12.95 13.77
C GLU A 4 -12.21 -13.76 13.09
N PHE A 5 -11.99 -13.54 11.79
CA PHE A 5 -10.93 -14.16 11.01
C PHE A 5 -9.52 -13.74 11.45
N ARG A 6 -9.36 -12.47 11.87
CA ARG A 6 -8.10 -11.89 12.36
C ARG A 6 -6.92 -12.15 11.42
N PRO A 7 -6.95 -11.67 10.16
CA PRO A 7 -5.93 -11.98 9.16
C PRO A 7 -4.53 -11.54 9.59
N THR A 8 -3.51 -12.28 9.14
CA THR A 8 -2.09 -11.88 9.23
C THR A 8 -1.62 -11.15 7.98
N PHE A 9 -2.20 -11.47 6.83
CA PHE A 9 -1.97 -10.79 5.56
C PHE A 9 -3.31 -10.29 5.03
N PHE A 10 -3.37 -9.01 4.67
CA PHE A 10 -4.61 -8.40 4.18
C PHE A 10 -4.39 -7.82 2.78
N VAL A 11 -5.14 -8.33 1.81
CA VAL A 11 -5.09 -7.87 0.41
C VAL A 11 -6.36 -7.11 0.11
N GLY A 12 -6.24 -5.96 -0.54
CA GLY A 12 -7.39 -5.15 -0.89
C GLY A 12 -7.13 -4.23 -2.09
N VAL A 13 -8.19 -3.54 -2.49
CA VAL A 13 -8.14 -2.48 -3.51
C VAL A 13 -8.21 -1.11 -2.84
N PRO A 14 -7.71 -0.03 -3.46
CA PRO A 14 -7.70 1.33 -2.88
C PRO A 14 -9.03 1.77 -2.29
N ARG A 15 -10.15 1.45 -2.94
CA ARG A 15 -11.49 1.80 -2.45
C ARG A 15 -11.78 1.23 -1.05
N ILE A 16 -11.36 0.00 -0.77
CA ILE A 16 -11.53 -0.63 0.56
C ILE A 16 -10.70 0.13 1.59
N PHE A 17 -9.48 0.47 1.23
CA PHE A 17 -8.57 1.23 2.09
C PHE A 17 -9.07 2.63 2.41
N ASP A 18 -9.65 3.33 1.45
CA ASP A 18 -10.27 4.63 1.68
C ASP A 18 -11.51 4.53 2.59
N THR A 19 -12.32 3.48 2.45
CA THR A 19 -13.42 3.19 3.37
C THR A 19 -12.91 2.94 4.79
N ILE A 20 -11.86 2.12 4.95
CA ILE A 20 -11.23 1.86 6.25
C ILE A 20 -10.68 3.16 6.84
N LYS A 21 -9.97 3.97 6.06
CA LYS A 21 -9.44 5.27 6.47
C LYS A 21 -10.55 6.20 6.97
N LYS A 22 -11.64 6.34 6.21
CA LYS A 22 -12.81 7.14 6.63
C LYS A 22 -13.42 6.62 7.93
N ALA A 23 -13.62 5.30 8.06
CA ALA A 23 -14.18 4.69 9.27
C ALA A 23 -13.27 4.86 10.49
N LEU A 24 -11.95 4.84 10.31
CA LEU A 24 -10.98 5.10 11.37
C LEU A 24 -10.96 6.57 11.77
N LEU A 25 -10.94 7.49 10.80
CA LEU A 25 -11.00 8.93 11.05
C LEU A 25 -12.26 9.33 11.83
N ALA A 26 -13.40 8.68 11.57
CA ALA A 26 -14.63 8.90 12.34
C ALA A 26 -14.55 8.41 13.80
N LYS A 27 -13.67 7.46 14.11
CA LYS A 27 -13.45 6.94 15.47
C LYS A 27 -12.36 7.69 16.24
N ILE A 28 -11.51 8.42 15.54
CA ILE A 28 -10.49 9.26 16.15
C ILE A 28 -11.19 10.51 16.71
N PRO A 29 -10.80 10.99 17.91
CA PRO A 29 -11.30 12.27 18.44
C PRO A 29 -11.10 13.39 17.41
N GLN A 30 -12.10 14.25 17.22
CA GLN A 30 -12.01 15.32 16.22
C GLN A 30 -11.28 16.56 16.76
N ASP A 31 -11.37 16.80 18.06
CA ASP A 31 -10.85 17.98 18.73
C ASP A 31 -10.32 17.71 20.15
N GLY A 32 -9.69 18.72 20.75
CA GLY A 32 -9.18 18.70 22.12
C GLY A 32 -7.89 17.91 22.34
N VAL A 33 -7.58 17.65 23.61
CA VAL A 33 -6.31 17.04 24.04
C VAL A 33 -6.12 15.63 23.47
N LYS A 34 -7.20 14.84 23.38
CA LYS A 34 -7.12 13.48 22.83
C LYS A 34 -6.79 13.48 21.33
N ARG A 35 -7.25 14.49 20.58
CA ARG A 35 -6.84 14.69 19.18
C ARG A 35 -5.36 15.03 19.08
N ALA A 36 -4.90 15.99 19.88
CA ALA A 36 -3.49 16.39 19.91
C ALA A 36 -2.56 15.21 20.27
N VAL A 37 -2.97 14.36 21.22
CA VAL A 37 -2.23 13.12 21.55
C VAL A 37 -2.21 12.15 20.38
N PHE A 38 -3.33 11.96 19.67
CA PHE A 38 -3.37 11.10 18.48
C PHE A 38 -2.45 11.62 17.38
N ASP A 39 -2.52 12.92 17.08
CA ASP A 39 -1.70 13.53 16.03
C ASP A 39 -0.21 13.45 16.37
N ARG A 40 0.15 13.68 17.65
CA ARG A 40 1.53 13.49 18.12
C ARG A 40 1.99 12.04 17.99
N ALA A 41 1.18 11.10 18.45
CA ALA A 41 1.48 9.67 18.35
C ALA A 41 1.61 9.20 16.88
N PHE A 42 0.82 9.79 15.98
CA PHE A 42 0.90 9.54 14.54
C PHE A 42 2.24 10.03 13.96
N GLU A 43 2.64 11.27 14.23
CA GLU A 43 3.91 11.80 13.74
C GLU A 43 5.13 11.09 14.38
N ASP A 44 5.09 10.81 15.68
CA ASP A 44 6.15 10.05 16.36
C ASP A 44 6.33 8.66 15.73
N ARG A 45 5.22 7.96 15.45
CA ARG A 45 5.25 6.63 14.83
C ARG A 45 5.70 6.68 13.38
N LYS A 46 5.27 7.69 12.62
CA LYS A 46 5.72 7.92 11.24
C LYS A 46 7.23 8.14 11.18
N ALA A 47 7.78 8.97 12.07
CA ALA A 47 9.22 9.19 12.18
C ALA A 47 9.97 7.92 12.57
N ALA A 48 9.52 7.21 13.61
CA ALA A 48 10.11 5.94 14.03
C ALA A 48 10.13 4.90 12.90
N MET A 49 9.03 4.76 12.16
CA MET A 49 8.94 3.83 11.02
C MET A 49 9.90 4.18 9.88
N ALA A 50 10.18 5.47 9.66
CA ALA A 50 11.17 5.90 8.66
C ALA A 50 12.60 5.48 9.04
N GLU A 51 12.87 5.32 10.33
CA GLU A 51 14.14 4.83 10.89
C GLU A 51 14.15 3.30 11.10
N GLY A 52 13.06 2.60 10.75
CA GLY A 52 12.93 1.15 11.00
C GLY A 52 12.68 0.79 12.47
N LEU A 53 12.26 1.76 13.28
CA LEU A 53 11.97 1.61 14.70
C LEU A 53 10.47 1.39 14.95
N GLU A 54 10.15 0.85 16.13
CA GLU A 54 8.78 0.70 16.60
C GLU A 54 8.43 1.68 17.73
N THR A 55 7.13 1.90 17.95
CA THR A 55 6.61 2.71 19.07
C THR A 55 5.68 1.90 19.99
N PRO A 56 6.21 0.96 20.81
CA PRO A 56 5.39 0.04 21.61
C PRO A 56 4.35 0.73 22.50
N TYR A 57 4.73 1.86 23.11
CA TYR A 57 3.83 2.65 23.96
C TYR A 57 2.61 3.18 23.18
N TRP A 58 2.84 3.81 22.02
CA TRP A 58 1.77 4.32 21.16
C TRP A 58 0.93 3.19 20.56
N ASN A 59 1.55 2.05 20.24
CA ASN A 59 0.87 0.86 19.73
C ASN A 59 -0.21 0.37 20.69
N GLU A 60 0.07 0.36 21.99
CA GLU A 60 -0.87 -0.12 23.01
C GLU A 60 -1.92 0.95 23.39
N LYS A 61 -1.51 2.22 23.56
CA LYS A 61 -2.38 3.26 24.11
C LYS A 61 -3.23 3.98 23.07
N VAL A 62 -2.73 4.17 21.85
CA VAL A 62 -3.40 4.95 20.81
C VAL A 62 -3.92 4.07 19.69
N PHE A 63 -3.07 3.16 19.18
CA PHE A 63 -3.39 2.39 17.97
C PHE A 63 -4.03 1.03 18.22
N LYS A 64 -4.19 0.59 19.47
CA LYS A 64 -4.82 -0.71 19.79
C LYS A 64 -6.21 -0.83 19.18
N ASN A 65 -7.09 0.14 19.44
CA ASN A 65 -8.47 0.11 18.98
C ASN A 65 -8.61 0.21 17.44
N THR A 66 -7.69 0.93 16.79
CA THR A 66 -7.69 1.07 15.33
C THR A 66 -7.20 -0.20 14.66
N ARG A 67 -6.17 -0.87 15.21
CA ARG A 67 -5.68 -2.18 14.74
C ARG A 67 -6.71 -3.30 14.85
N GLU A 68 -7.56 -3.25 15.87
CA GLU A 68 -8.67 -4.20 16.04
C GLU A 68 -9.70 -4.15 14.90
N VAL A 69 -9.74 -3.10 14.07
CA VAL A 69 -10.61 -3.07 12.88
C VAL A 69 -10.28 -4.20 11.90
N LEU A 70 -9.00 -4.60 11.82
CA LEU A 70 -8.53 -5.74 11.03
C LEU A 70 -8.20 -6.97 11.91
N GLY A 71 -8.73 -7.03 13.13
CA GLY A 71 -8.56 -8.16 14.06
C GLY A 71 -7.19 -8.25 14.76
N GLY A 72 -6.40 -7.17 14.72
CA GLY A 72 -5.23 -6.97 15.58
C GLY A 72 -3.98 -7.81 15.26
N ARG A 73 -4.02 -8.68 14.24
CA ARG A 73 -2.90 -9.60 13.89
C ARG A 73 -2.26 -9.35 12.53
N VAL A 74 -2.70 -8.33 11.80
CA VAL A 74 -2.13 -8.00 10.49
C VAL A 74 -0.64 -7.68 10.65
N LYS A 75 0.17 -8.29 9.79
CA LYS A 75 1.62 -8.10 9.68
C LYS A 75 2.03 -7.42 8.39
N CYS A 76 1.20 -7.51 7.35
CA CYS A 76 1.43 -6.84 6.07
C CYS A 76 0.10 -6.64 5.33
N ILE A 77 0.01 -5.53 4.60
CA ILE A 77 -1.11 -5.17 3.75
C ILE A 77 -0.61 -5.08 2.32
N ALA A 78 -1.35 -5.61 1.36
CA ALA A 78 -1.08 -5.43 -0.07
C ALA A 78 -2.25 -4.73 -0.77
N SER A 79 -1.91 -3.78 -1.65
CA SER A 79 -2.83 -3.02 -2.48
C SER A 79 -2.52 -3.25 -3.96
N GLY A 80 -3.56 -3.47 -4.76
CA GLY A 80 -3.45 -3.61 -6.22
C GLY A 80 -4.73 -3.20 -6.93
N ALA A 81 -4.84 -3.56 -8.21
CA ALA A 81 -5.94 -3.26 -9.13
C ALA A 81 -6.16 -1.77 -9.49
N ALA A 82 -5.77 -0.84 -8.63
CA ALA A 82 -5.82 0.61 -8.88
C ALA A 82 -4.72 1.32 -8.08
N PRO A 83 -4.34 2.55 -8.45
CA PRO A 83 -3.33 3.32 -7.71
C PRO A 83 -3.82 3.67 -6.30
N LEU A 84 -2.96 3.47 -5.31
CA LEU A 84 -3.20 3.91 -3.92
C LEU A 84 -2.51 5.25 -3.70
N SER A 85 -3.21 6.22 -3.10
CA SER A 85 -2.58 7.51 -2.79
C SER A 85 -1.51 7.36 -1.71
N ALA A 86 -0.39 8.07 -1.86
CA ALA A 86 0.69 8.08 -0.86
C ALA A 86 0.18 8.44 0.54
N GLN A 87 -0.77 9.38 0.63
CA GLN A 87 -1.39 9.77 1.89
C GLN A 87 -2.21 8.65 2.54
N THR A 88 -2.94 7.86 1.75
CA THR A 88 -3.65 6.69 2.30
C THR A 88 -2.66 5.58 2.67
N GLN A 89 -1.62 5.34 1.88
CA GLN A 89 -0.58 4.36 2.22
C GLN A 89 0.11 4.69 3.56
N VAL A 90 0.61 5.91 3.73
CA VAL A 90 1.25 6.36 4.99
C VAL A 90 0.28 6.23 6.16
N PHE A 91 -0.96 6.66 5.99
CA PHE A 91 -1.97 6.55 7.05
C PHE A 91 -2.17 5.10 7.51
N LEU A 92 -2.32 4.17 6.57
CA LEU A 92 -2.48 2.76 6.89
C LEU A 92 -1.24 2.18 7.57
N GLU A 93 -0.04 2.48 7.05
CA GLU A 93 1.21 2.01 7.63
C GLU A 93 1.37 2.47 9.08
N VAL A 94 1.13 3.76 9.34
CA VAL A 94 1.25 4.35 10.67
C VAL A 94 0.17 3.83 11.61
N VAL A 95 -1.09 3.71 11.17
CA VAL A 95 -2.17 3.24 12.04
C VAL A 95 -2.00 1.74 12.38
N PHE A 96 -1.71 0.92 11.37
CA PHE A 96 -1.61 -0.53 11.56
C PHE A 96 -0.23 -1.00 12.04
N GLY A 97 0.81 -0.20 11.84
CA GLY A 97 2.20 -0.53 12.20
C GLY A 97 2.82 -1.59 11.33
N VAL A 98 2.49 -1.61 10.05
CA VAL A 98 2.88 -2.68 9.12
C VAL A 98 3.28 -2.07 7.79
N SER A 99 4.06 -2.79 7.00
CA SER A 99 4.29 -2.41 5.60
C SER A 99 3.01 -2.55 4.79
N VAL A 100 2.69 -1.51 4.02
CA VAL A 100 1.65 -1.54 3.00
C VAL A 100 2.36 -1.58 1.65
N LEU A 101 2.16 -2.65 0.89
CA LEU A 101 2.82 -2.88 -0.39
C LEU A 101 1.87 -2.54 -1.53
N GLN A 102 2.32 -1.75 -2.49
CA GLN A 102 1.64 -1.61 -3.77
C GLN A 102 2.20 -2.62 -4.77
N GLY A 103 1.31 -3.32 -5.46
CA GLY A 103 1.63 -4.21 -6.56
C GLY A 103 0.87 -3.80 -7.81
N TYR A 104 1.56 -3.82 -8.95
CA TYR A 104 0.95 -3.62 -10.26
C TYR A 104 0.95 -4.94 -11.03
N GLY A 105 -0.17 -5.23 -11.66
CA GLY A 105 -0.34 -6.34 -12.56
C GLY A 105 -1.74 -6.30 -13.17
N LEU A 106 -1.92 -7.12 -14.19
CA LEU A 106 -3.13 -7.22 -14.98
C LEU A 106 -3.58 -8.68 -15.02
N THR A 107 -4.78 -8.93 -15.55
CA THR A 107 -5.24 -10.29 -15.84
C THR A 107 -4.30 -10.95 -16.86
N GLU A 108 -3.89 -10.17 -17.86
CA GLU A 108 -2.98 -10.54 -18.95
C GLU A 108 -1.55 -10.80 -18.48
N THR A 109 -1.19 -10.34 -17.27
CA THR A 109 0.12 -10.58 -16.63
C THR A 109 0.02 -11.47 -15.39
N CYS A 110 -1.05 -12.25 -15.27
CA CYS A 110 -1.24 -13.23 -14.21
C CYS A 110 -0.99 -12.66 -12.80
N ALA A 111 -1.64 -11.53 -12.50
CA ALA A 111 -1.72 -10.84 -11.21
C ALA A 111 -0.59 -9.87 -10.83
N CYS A 112 0.69 -10.18 -11.05
CA CYS A 112 1.77 -9.31 -10.55
C CYS A 112 2.96 -9.20 -11.51
N THR A 113 3.24 -7.96 -11.91
CA THR A 113 4.39 -7.54 -12.72
C THR A 113 5.43 -6.85 -11.84
N THR A 114 4.97 -5.97 -10.94
CA THR A 114 5.82 -5.23 -10.00
C THR A 114 5.27 -5.33 -8.59
N LEU A 115 6.17 -5.25 -7.60
CA LEU A 115 5.80 -5.23 -6.20
C LEU A 115 6.75 -4.34 -5.40
N GLN A 116 6.19 -3.52 -4.51
CA GLN A 116 6.98 -2.81 -3.51
C GLN A 116 7.63 -3.79 -2.53
N ARG A 117 8.87 -3.49 -2.13
CA ARG A 117 9.55 -4.26 -1.09
C ARG A 117 8.95 -3.94 0.27
N MET A 118 9.04 -4.90 1.20
CA MET A 118 8.74 -4.60 2.59
C MET A 118 9.65 -3.47 3.08
N TYR A 119 9.07 -2.57 3.87
CA TYR A 119 9.74 -1.37 4.39
C TYR A 119 10.22 -0.37 3.32
N ASP A 120 9.77 -0.48 2.06
CA ASP A 120 10.06 0.55 1.05
C ASP A 120 9.39 1.88 1.44
N THR A 121 10.18 2.94 1.57
CA THR A 121 9.71 4.28 1.98
C THR A 121 9.10 5.09 0.83
N ARG A 122 9.27 4.65 -0.42
CA ARG A 122 8.81 5.37 -1.63
C ARG A 122 7.32 5.11 -1.89
N LYS A 123 6.43 5.98 -1.39
CA LYS A 123 4.97 5.78 -1.43
C LYS A 123 4.29 6.09 -2.77
N GLU A 124 5.04 6.66 -3.71
CA GLU A 124 4.57 6.97 -5.07
C GLU A 124 5.07 5.95 -6.11
N SER A 125 5.61 4.82 -5.65
CA SER A 125 6.17 3.77 -6.51
C SER A 125 5.36 2.47 -6.36
N ILE A 126 5.13 1.78 -7.47
CA ILE A 126 4.61 0.40 -7.52
C ILE A 126 5.71 -0.66 -7.28
N GLY A 127 6.90 -0.21 -6.89
CA GLY A 127 8.04 -1.07 -6.56
C GLY A 127 8.85 -1.52 -7.77
N GLY A 128 9.59 -2.61 -7.58
CA GLY A 128 10.47 -3.17 -8.60
C GLY A 128 9.81 -4.28 -9.40
N LEU A 129 10.39 -4.61 -10.55
CA LEU A 129 9.99 -5.78 -11.34
C LEU A 129 10.22 -7.06 -10.54
N LEU A 130 9.32 -8.05 -10.72
CA LEU A 130 9.61 -9.41 -10.29
C LEU A 130 10.80 -9.98 -11.10
N SER A 131 11.55 -10.91 -10.51
CA SER A 131 12.81 -11.41 -11.08
C SER A 131 12.70 -12.06 -12.45
N VAL A 132 11.50 -12.53 -12.82
CA VAL A 132 11.21 -13.20 -14.10
C VAL A 132 10.58 -12.27 -15.13
N VAL A 133 10.44 -10.98 -14.80
CA VAL A 133 9.72 -9.99 -15.61
C VAL A 133 10.68 -8.97 -16.16
N GLU A 134 10.56 -8.72 -17.46
CA GLU A 134 11.24 -7.64 -18.16
C GLU A 134 10.24 -6.61 -18.64
N VAL A 135 10.66 -5.35 -18.64
CA VAL A 135 9.84 -4.23 -19.08
C VAL A 135 10.62 -3.33 -20.03
N LYS A 136 9.93 -2.83 -21.05
CA LYS A 136 10.41 -1.78 -21.94
C LYS A 136 9.37 -0.65 -22.02
N LEU A 137 9.84 0.59 -22.07
CA LEU A 137 8.97 1.74 -22.38
C LEU A 137 8.89 1.91 -23.90
N ARG A 138 7.66 1.97 -24.43
CA ARG A 138 7.38 2.37 -25.81
C ARG A 138 6.82 3.79 -25.79
N ASP A 139 7.35 4.67 -26.64
CA ASP A 139 6.78 6.01 -26.79
C ASP A 139 5.30 5.94 -27.19
N ALA A 140 4.50 6.78 -26.56
CA ALA A 140 3.11 7.04 -26.88
C ALA A 140 2.91 8.55 -27.09
N ASP A 141 1.68 8.97 -27.42
CA ASP A 141 1.36 10.35 -27.81
C ASP A 141 1.99 11.42 -26.90
N THR A 142 1.69 11.36 -25.60
CA THR A 142 2.16 12.31 -24.59
C THR A 142 3.34 11.78 -23.75
N TRP A 143 3.67 10.48 -23.85
CA TRP A 143 4.56 9.78 -22.92
C TRP A 143 5.77 9.28 -23.71
N LYS A 144 6.92 9.95 -23.55
CA LYS A 144 8.11 9.67 -24.38
C LYS A 144 9.33 9.37 -23.52
N HIS A 145 10.21 8.52 -24.05
CA HIS A 145 11.48 8.19 -23.42
C HIS A 145 12.40 9.41 -23.26
N THR A 146 12.17 10.47 -24.04
CA THR A 146 12.87 11.76 -23.95
C THR A 146 12.36 12.68 -22.83
N ASN A 147 11.23 12.34 -22.19
CA ASN A 147 10.73 13.11 -21.05
C ASN A 147 11.67 12.93 -19.84
N ASN A 148 11.54 13.80 -18.83
CA ASN A 148 12.27 13.67 -17.56
C ASN A 148 11.28 13.66 -16.38
N PRO A 149 11.06 12.51 -15.71
CA PRO A 149 11.68 11.21 -15.98
C PRO A 149 11.24 10.60 -17.33
N PRO A 150 11.98 9.64 -17.90
CA PRO A 150 11.56 8.91 -19.10
C PRO A 150 10.19 8.25 -18.89
N GLN A 151 9.31 8.42 -19.87
CA GLN A 151 7.93 7.92 -19.83
C GLN A 151 7.63 7.08 -21.07
N GLY A 152 6.55 6.32 -21.02
CA GLY A 152 6.06 5.55 -22.15
C GLY A 152 5.04 4.53 -21.70
N GLU A 153 4.47 3.83 -22.67
CA GLU A 153 3.65 2.65 -22.43
C GLU A 153 4.54 1.48 -21.99
N LEU A 154 4.14 0.78 -20.93
CA LEU A 154 4.84 -0.41 -20.46
C LEU A 154 4.56 -1.60 -21.38
N LEU A 155 5.62 -2.12 -21.98
CA LEU A 155 5.63 -3.43 -22.62
C LEU A 155 6.26 -4.46 -21.68
N ILE A 156 5.55 -5.55 -21.44
CA ILE A 156 5.92 -6.56 -20.43
C ILE A 156 6.26 -7.86 -21.13
N ARG A 157 7.37 -8.50 -20.73
CA ARG A 157 7.81 -9.81 -21.20
C ARG A 157 8.16 -10.71 -20.01
N GLY A 158 7.81 -11.99 -20.10
CA GLY A 158 8.14 -12.98 -19.08
C GLY A 158 7.09 -14.08 -19.00
N PRO A 159 7.29 -15.09 -18.12
CA PRO A 159 6.37 -16.21 -17.94
C PRO A 159 5.04 -15.80 -17.28
N VAL A 160 4.94 -14.56 -16.82
CA VAL A 160 3.72 -13.99 -16.24
C VAL A 160 2.70 -13.59 -17.30
N VAL A 161 3.10 -13.45 -18.56
CA VAL A 161 2.19 -13.03 -19.65
C VAL A 161 1.34 -14.21 -20.08
N THR A 162 0.03 -14.01 -20.14
CA THR A 162 -0.93 -15.04 -20.60
C THR A 162 -0.63 -15.48 -22.04
N GLN A 163 -1.13 -16.65 -22.43
CA GLN A 163 -0.99 -17.16 -23.81
C GLN A 163 -1.81 -16.38 -24.84
N GLY A 164 -2.69 -15.48 -24.39
CA GLY A 164 -3.62 -14.74 -25.23
C GLY A 164 -5.07 -14.93 -24.80
N TYR A 165 -5.98 -14.29 -25.54
CA TYR A 165 -7.40 -14.44 -25.29
C TYR A 165 -7.94 -15.70 -25.97
N TYR A 166 -8.88 -16.36 -25.31
CA TYR A 166 -9.47 -17.57 -25.87
C TYR A 166 -10.22 -17.28 -27.18
N LYS A 167 -9.86 -18.00 -28.25
CA LYS A 167 -10.42 -17.88 -29.60
C LYS A 167 -10.23 -16.50 -30.26
N GLN A 168 -9.12 -15.83 -29.97
CA GLN A 168 -8.66 -14.63 -30.69
C GLN A 168 -7.26 -14.87 -31.27
#